data_AF-A0A0G1CU93-F1
#
_entry.id   AF-A0A0G1CU93-F1
#
_cell.length_a   1.000
_cell.length_b   1.000
_cell.length_c   1.000
_cell.angle_alpha   90.00
_cell.angle_beta   90.00
_cell.angle_gamma   90.00
#
_symmetry.space_group_name_H-M   'P 1'
#
loop_
_entity.id
_entity.type
_entity.pdbx_description
1 polymer ?
#
loop_
_entity_poly.entity_id
_entity_poly.type
_entity_poly.pdbx_seq_one_letter_code
_entity_poly.pdbx_strand_id
1 'polypeptide(L)' 'MTAQKWIESHMEEIRQHSGKWLAVDFCGIVAVGEDMESVLAEASKKGCYDPIVFKLPCSSSRPKIASPKKIENKEIS' A
#
# COMPACT_ATOMS: atom_id res chain seq x y z
N MET A 1 -6.37 3.35 18.80
CA MET A 1 -5.89 2.44 17.73
C MET A 1 -5.25 3.35 16.67
N THR A 2 -4.09 3.00 16.09
CA THR A 2 -3.43 3.85 15.09
C THR A 2 -3.83 3.41 13.68
N ALA A 3 -3.78 4.32 12.70
CA ALA A 3 -4.03 3.99 11.29
C ALA A 3 -3.12 2.83 10.81
N GLN A 4 -1.86 2.78 11.27
CA GLN A 4 -0.95 1.66 11.01
C GLN A 4 -1.51 0.31 11.49
N LYS A 5 -2.01 0.23 12.74
CA LYS A 5 -2.61 -1.01 13.27
C LYS A 5 -3.86 -1.41 12.49
N TRP A 6 -4.63 -0.44 12.01
CA TRP A 6 -5.79 -0.73 11.17
C TRP A 6 -5.36 -1.31 9.83
N ILE A 7 -4.34 -0.73 9.19
CA ILE A 7 -3.76 -1.22 7.93
C ILE A 7 -3.30 -2.67 8.07
N GLU A 8 -2.55 -2.98 9.12
CA GLU A 8 -2.04 -4.34 9.37
C GLU A 8 -3.18 -5.36 9.52
N SER A 9 -4.29 -4.99 10.17
CA SER A 9 -5.46 -5.85 10.34
C SER A 9 -6.38 -5.94 9.11
N HIS A 10 -6.30 -5.00 8.16
CA HIS A 10 -7.20 -4.91 7.00
C HIS A 10 -6.46 -4.94 5.65
N MET A 11 -5.29 -5.60 5.63
CA MET A 11 -4.46 -5.75 4.43
C MET A 11 -5.20 -6.32 3.22
N GLU A 12 -6.14 -7.26 3.44
CA GLU A 12 -6.92 -7.87 2.36
C GLU A 12 -7.88 -6.88 1.70
N GLU A 13 -8.52 -6.01 2.48
CA GLU A 13 -9.39 -4.94 1.97
C GLU A 13 -8.58 -3.91 1.19
N ILE A 14 -7.45 -3.48 1.75
CA ILE A 14 -6.53 -2.54 1.11
C ILE A 14 -6.07 -3.05 -0.27
N ARG A 15 -5.71 -4.35 -0.38
CA ARG A 15 -5.25 -4.95 -1.64
C ARG A 15 -6.26 -4.87 -2.79
N GLN A 16 -7.56 -4.74 -2.52
CA GLN A 16 -8.58 -4.59 -3.56
C GLN A 16 -8.44 -3.27 -4.34
N HIS A 17 -7.72 -2.29 -3.79
CA HIS A 17 -7.46 -0.99 -4.40
C HIS A 17 -6.06 -0.90 -5.04
N SER A 18 -5.49 -2.04 -5.43
CA SER A 18 -4.17 -2.10 -6.08
C SER A 18 -4.02 -1.09 -7.23
N GLY A 19 -2.88 -0.39 -7.28
CA GLY A 19 -2.58 0.62 -8.28
C GLY A 19 -3.10 2.03 -7.99
N LYS A 20 -3.95 2.19 -6.97
CA LYS A 20 -4.53 3.47 -6.56
C LYS A 20 -3.81 4.06 -5.35
N TRP A 21 -4.02 5.35 -5.12
CA TRP A 21 -3.72 6.03 -3.88
C TRP A 21 -4.84 5.81 -2.88
N LEU A 22 -4.48 5.58 -1.61
CA LEU A 22 -5.41 5.45 -0.51
C LEU A 22 -5.05 6.44 0.59
N ALA A 23 -6.07 7.04 1.20
CA ALA A 23 -5.99 7.72 2.48
C ALA A 23 -6.64 6.84 3.54
N VAL A 24 -5.89 6.49 4.58
CA VAL A 24 -6.34 5.63 5.67
C VAL A 24 -6.20 6.35 7.00
N ASP A 25 -7.23 6.23 7.83
CA ASP A 25 -7.31 6.74 9.19
C ASP A 25 -7.49 5.56 10.17
N PHE A 26 -7.52 5.80 11.48
CA PHE A 26 -7.80 4.75 12.48
C PHE A 26 -9.20 4.14 12.33
N CYS A 27 -10.12 4.84 11.67
CA CYS A 27 -11.45 4.34 11.32
C CYS A 27 -11.47 3.48 10.03
N GLY A 28 -10.43 3.56 9.19
CA GLY A 28 -10.32 2.83 7.94
C GLY A 28 -10.08 3.71 6.72
N ILE A 29 -10.43 3.20 5.53
CA ILE A 29 -10.19 3.91 4.26
C ILE A 29 -11.13 5.10 4.14
N VAL A 30 -10.54 6.30 4.09
CA VAL A 30 -11.27 7.57 3.99
C VAL A 30 -11.48 7.96 2.52
N ALA A 31 -10.48 7.74 1.67
CA ALA A 31 -10.55 8.06 0.24
C ALA A 31 -9.66 7.15 -0.60
N VAL A 32 -10.04 6.95 -1.87
CA VAL A 32 -9.30 6.15 -2.85
C VAL A 32 -9.36 6.85 -4.21
N GLY A 33 -8.22 6.99 -4.89
CA GLY A 33 -8.15 7.70 -6.16
C GLY A 33 -6.89 7.41 -6.97
N GLU A 34 -6.82 7.94 -8.18
CA GLU A 34 -5.67 7.76 -9.07
C GLU A 34 -4.53 8.76 -8.77
N ASP A 35 -4.88 9.87 -8.10
CA ASP A 35 -3.99 10.98 -7.79
C ASP A 35 -3.96 11.28 -6.29
N MET A 36 -2.78 11.57 -5.76
CA MET A 36 -2.58 11.88 -4.34
C MET A 36 -3.38 13.12 -3.91
N GLU A 37 -3.38 14.16 -4.74
CA GLU A 37 -4.05 15.44 -4.44
C GLU A 37 -5.57 15.27 -4.33
N SER A 38 -6.17 14.50 -5.25
CA SER A 38 -7.60 14.16 -5.21
C SER A 38 -7.96 13.39 -3.94
N VAL A 39 -7.12 12.41 -3.54
CA VAL A 39 -7.31 11.62 -2.33
C VAL A 39 -7.22 12.46 -1.06
N LEU A 40 -6.25 13.37 -0.98
CA LEU A 40 -6.12 14.30 0.15
C LEU A 40 -7.29 15.29 0.21
N ALA A 41 -7.72 15.83 -0.93
CA ALA A 41 -8.86 16.72 -1.00
C ALA A 41 -10.16 16.02 -0.54
N GLU A 42 -10.36 14.76 -0.92
CA GLU A 42 -11.49 13.96 -0.44
C GLU A 42 -11.41 13.65 1.05
N ALA A 43 -10.23 13.31 1.57
CA ALA A 43 -10.04 13.07 3.00
C ALA A 43 -10.34 14.33 3.83
N SER A 44 -9.86 15.49 3.37
CA SER A 44 -10.13 16.78 4.01
C SER A 44 -11.61 17.14 3.98
N LYS A 45 -12.32 16.89 2.86
CA LYS A 45 -13.78 17.07 2.78
C LYS A 45 -14.55 16.21 3.78
N LYS A 46 -14.01 15.04 4.14
CA LYS A 46 -14.58 14.13 5.13
C LYS A 46 -14.18 14.47 6.58
N GLY A 47 -13.44 15.56 6.79
CA GLY A 47 -12.98 15.99 8.12
C GLY A 47 -11.79 15.21 8.65
N CYS A 48 -11.08 14.46 7.79
CA CYS A 48 -9.83 13.80 8.15
C CYS A 48 -8.65 14.67 7.72
N TYR A 49 -7.90 15.18 8.69
CA TYR A 49 -6.84 16.18 8.46
C TYR A 49 -5.42 15.59 8.45
N ASP A 50 -5.24 14.38 8.97
CA ASP A 50 -3.93 13.69 9.03
C ASP A 50 -4.03 12.20 8.65
N PRO A 51 -4.57 11.87 7.46
CA PRO A 51 -4.60 10.47 7.02
C PRO A 51 -3.20 9.97 6.64
N ILE A 52 -2.94 8.69 6.87
CA ILE A 52 -1.79 8.01 6.25
C ILE A 52 -2.14 7.81 4.76
N VAL A 53 -1.39 8.47 3.89
CA VAL A 53 -1.59 8.38 2.43
C VAL A 53 -0.47 7.57 1.80
N PHE A 54 -0.82 6.56 1.01
CA PHE A 54 0.15 5.72 0.30
C PHE A 54 -0.42 5.19 -1.00
N LYS A 55 0.47 4.91 -1.96
CA LYS A 55 0.12 4.29 -3.24
C LYS A 55 0.33 2.79 -3.17
N LEU A 56 -0.69 2.02 -3.54
CA LEU A 56 -0.53 0.58 -3.67
C LEU A 56 0.12 0.22 -5.00
N PRO A 57 1.10 -0.69 -5.02
CA PRO A 57 1.66 -1.19 -6.26
C PRO A 57 0.57 -1.88 -7.07
N CYS A 58 0.51 -1.59 -8.37
CA CYS A 58 -0.39 -2.28 -9.27
C CYS A 58 0.18 -3.68 -9.54
N SER A 59 -0.58 -4.72 -9.17
CA SER A 59 -0.16 -6.13 -9.34
C SER A 59 0.05 -6.54 -10.82
N SER A 60 -0.25 -5.65 -11.77
CA SER A 60 0.04 -5.80 -13.20
C SER A 60 1.53 -5.83 -13.54
N SER A 61 2.39 -5.37 -12.62
CA SER A 61 3.82 -5.62 -12.73
C SER A 61 4.18 -6.70 -11.71
N ARG A 62 4.19 -7.97 -12.13
CA ARG A 62 5.11 -8.93 -11.50
C ARG A 62 6.47 -8.21 -11.44
N PRO A 63 7.08 -7.97 -10.27
CA PRO A 63 8.52 -7.94 -10.28
C PRO A 63 8.92 -9.26 -10.92
N LYS A 64 9.68 -9.21 -12.03
CA LYS A 64 10.51 -10.35 -12.39
C LYS A 64 11.37 -10.57 -11.16
N ILE A 65 10.92 -11.45 -10.27
CA ILE A 65 11.79 -12.07 -9.29
C ILE A 65 12.78 -12.79 -10.19
N ALA A 66 13.90 -12.12 -10.48
CA ALA A 66 15.06 -12.79 -11.00
C ALA A 66 15.30 -13.88 -9.98
N SER A 67 15.02 -15.12 -10.38
CA SER A 67 15.25 -16.30 -9.57
C SER A 67 16.65 -16.14 -8.97
N PRO A 68 16.83 -16.28 -7.65
CA PRO A 68 18.17 -16.27 -7.09
C PRO A 68 18.95 -17.34 -7.84
N LYS A 69 19.99 -16.92 -8.59
CA LYS A 69 20.95 -17.86 -9.14
C LYS A 69 21.45 -18.67 -7.95
N LYS A 70 21.21 -19.98 -8.00
CA LYS A 70 21.74 -20.97 -7.07
C LYS A 70 23.25 -20.74 -6.99
N ILE A 71 23.73 -20.10 -5.92
CA ILE A 71 25.16 -20.01 -5.66
C ILE A 71 25.54 -21.39 -5.15
N GLU A 72 25.97 -22.24 -6.07
CA GLU A 72 26.61 -23.50 -5.76
C GLU A 72 27.99 -23.16 -5.20
N ASN A 73 28.09 -23.13 -3.86
CA ASN A 73 29.37 -23.08 -3.19
C ASN A 73 30.10 -24.38 -3.49
N LYS A 74 31.02 -24.34 -4.45
CA LYS A 74 32.07 -25.36 -4.54
C LYS A 74 33.01 -25.14 -3.38
N GLU A 75 33.01 -26.11 -2.46
CA GLU A 75 34.02 -26.32 -1.45
C GLU A 75 35.41 -26.23 -2.10
N ILE A 76 36.27 -25.35 -1.55
CA ILE A 76 37.68 -25.32 -1.88
C ILE A 76 38.38 -26.05 -0.74
N SER A 77 39.13 -27.08 -1.15
CA SER A 77 39.89 -28.06 -0.38
C SER A 77 40.86 -27.50 0.65
#